data_AF-A0A956E202-F1
#
_entry.id   AF-A0A956E202-F1
#
_cell.length_a   1.000
_cell.length_b   1.000
_cell.length_c   1.000
_cell.angle_alpha   90.00
_cell.angle_beta   90.00
_cell.angle_gamma   90.00
#
_symmetry.space_group_name_H-M   'P 1'
#
loop_
_entity.id
_entity.type
_entity.pdbx_description
1 polymer ?
#
loop_
_entity_poly.entity_id
_entity_poly.type
_entity_poly.pdbx_seq_one_letter_code
_entity_poly.pdbx_strand_id
1 'polypeptide(L)'
;MRRPIPWGMVCVGLMLTPFLLGPTPGDVGGCGQEATELDPPIFFASKDLLYCEACQECGFDTQTCQDACAALDTRGMTFPEGCVPLVHDGEVCLRALRHASCDDYAGYVDDRAPSVPGECNFCPPRGP
;
A
#
# COMPACT_ATOMS: atom_id res chain seq x y z
N MET A 1 -52.28 -47.38 1.25
CA MET A 1 -52.22 -47.79 2.67
C MET A 1 -50.92 -47.26 3.27
N ARG A 2 -51.00 -46.29 4.19
CA ARG A 2 -49.86 -45.70 4.92
C ARG A 2 -49.67 -46.48 6.22
N ARG A 3 -48.43 -46.82 6.57
CA ARG A 3 -48.04 -47.27 7.92
C ARG A 3 -47.12 -46.21 8.55
N PRO A 4 -47.41 -45.69 9.75
CA PRO A 4 -46.53 -44.79 10.49
C PRO A 4 -45.66 -45.55 11.50
N ILE A 5 -44.87 -44.81 12.29
CA ILE A 5 -44.16 -45.14 13.58
C ILE A 5 -42.61 -45.04 13.45
N PRO A 6 -41.86 -44.50 14.44
CA PRO A 6 -42.18 -43.49 15.48
C PRO A 6 -41.14 -42.35 15.58
N TRP A 7 -41.57 -41.23 16.16
CA TRP A 7 -40.71 -40.24 16.79
C TRP A 7 -40.29 -40.74 18.19
N GLY A 8 -38.99 -40.85 18.42
CA GLY A 8 -38.45 -41.18 19.74
C GLY A 8 -36.95 -41.46 19.73
N MET A 9 -36.17 -40.42 20.03
CA MET A 9 -34.83 -40.45 20.63
C MET A 9 -33.72 -41.21 19.88
N VAL A 10 -32.87 -40.47 19.16
CA VAL A 10 -31.41 -40.66 19.23
C VAL A 10 -30.70 -39.30 19.26
N CYS A 11 -30.20 -39.00 20.46
CA CYS A 11 -28.93 -38.39 20.84
C CYS A 11 -28.26 -37.31 19.95
N VAL A 12 -28.20 -36.11 20.52
CA VAL A 12 -26.96 -35.41 20.92
C VAL A 12 -25.81 -35.40 19.91
N GLY A 13 -25.46 -34.18 19.49
CA GLY A 13 -24.07 -33.76 19.44
C GLY A 13 -23.41 -33.86 18.07
N LEU A 14 -23.55 -32.79 17.28
CA LEU A 14 -22.42 -32.24 16.53
C LEU A 14 -22.74 -30.81 16.07
N MET A 15 -22.67 -29.86 17.00
CA MET A 15 -22.27 -28.49 16.64
C MET A 15 -20.83 -28.59 16.14
N LEU A 16 -20.64 -28.80 14.83
CA LEU A 16 -19.33 -28.67 14.17
C LEU A 16 -19.41 -27.47 13.21
N THR A 17 -19.14 -26.32 13.82
CA THR A 17 -18.45 -25.14 13.27
C THR A 17 -17.99 -25.24 11.81
N PRO A 18 -18.58 -24.45 10.90
CA PRO A 18 -17.86 -23.92 9.75
C PRO A 18 -17.42 -22.49 10.09
N PHE A 19 -16.47 -22.33 11.03
CA PHE A 19 -15.79 -21.05 11.30
C PHE A 19 -14.33 -21.07 10.82
N LEU A 20 -14.01 -21.92 9.85
CA LEU A 20 -12.65 -22.07 9.30
C LEU A 20 -12.45 -21.40 7.92
N LEU A 21 -13.42 -20.62 7.44
CA LEU A 21 -13.23 -19.69 6.32
C LEU A 21 -13.07 -18.27 6.87
N GLY A 22 -12.23 -18.13 7.89
CA GLY A 22 -11.76 -16.81 8.30
C GLY A 22 -10.89 -16.23 7.18
N PRO A 23 -10.97 -14.93 6.91
CA PRO A 23 -10.12 -14.28 5.93
C PRO A 23 -8.64 -14.61 6.20
N THR A 24 -7.93 -15.03 5.17
CA THR A 24 -6.48 -15.25 5.25
C THR A 24 -5.77 -13.89 5.38
N PRO A 25 -4.57 -13.80 6.00
CA PRO A 25 -3.73 -12.62 5.82
C PRO A 25 -3.55 -12.37 4.32
N GLY A 26 -4.24 -11.37 3.77
CA GLY A 26 -4.52 -11.21 2.33
C GLY A 26 -5.93 -10.68 2.03
N ASP A 27 -6.89 -10.86 2.93
CA ASP A 27 -8.26 -10.29 2.87
C ASP A 27 -8.33 -8.88 3.49
N VAL A 28 -7.30 -8.06 3.26
CA VAL A 28 -7.22 -6.73 3.88
C VAL A 28 -8.06 -5.74 3.08
N GLY A 29 -9.28 -5.55 3.58
CA GLY A 29 -10.23 -4.52 3.18
C GLY A 29 -11.53 -4.70 3.95
N GLY A 30 -11.59 -4.26 5.22
CA GLY A 30 -12.69 -4.47 6.18
C GLY A 30 -14.09 -4.00 5.75
N CYS A 31 -14.25 -3.54 4.50
CA CYS A 31 -15.50 -3.16 3.84
C CYS A 31 -15.92 -4.12 2.71
N GLY A 32 -15.26 -5.26 2.54
CA GLY A 32 -15.56 -6.24 1.47
C GLY A 32 -15.05 -5.84 0.09
N GLN A 33 -14.00 -5.02 0.03
CA GLN A 33 -13.35 -4.60 -1.21
C GLN A 33 -12.08 -5.43 -1.42
N GLU A 34 -11.84 -5.81 -2.69
CA GLU A 34 -10.65 -6.56 -3.09
C GLU A 34 -9.41 -5.65 -3.01
N ALA A 35 -8.32 -6.18 -2.45
CA ALA A 35 -7.07 -5.45 -2.33
C ALA A 35 -6.32 -5.46 -3.68
N THR A 36 -6.22 -4.28 -4.31
CA THR A 36 -5.46 -4.14 -5.56
C THR A 36 -4.03 -3.75 -5.25
N GLU A 37 -3.06 -4.53 -5.74
CA GLU A 37 -1.63 -4.21 -5.63
C GLU A 37 -1.28 -2.95 -6.44
N LEU A 38 -0.36 -2.16 -5.90
CA LEU A 38 0.13 -0.94 -6.53
C LEU A 38 1.11 -1.27 -7.66
N ASP A 39 0.83 -0.77 -8.87
CA ASP A 39 1.76 -0.88 -10.00
C ASP A 39 3.01 0.00 -9.76
N PRO A 40 4.21 -0.58 -9.63
CA PRO A 40 5.40 0.19 -9.28
C PRO A 40 5.79 1.21 -10.36
N PRO A 41 5.90 0.86 -11.67
CA PRO A 41 6.27 1.83 -12.70
C PRO A 41 5.36 3.06 -12.76
N ILE A 42 4.04 2.87 -12.65
CA ILE A 42 3.06 3.96 -12.65
C ILE A 42 3.20 4.81 -11.38
N PHE A 43 3.35 4.17 -10.23
CA PHE A 43 3.50 4.88 -8.96
C PHE A 43 4.76 5.74 -8.94
N PHE A 44 5.92 5.16 -9.26
CA PHE A 44 7.19 5.89 -9.23
C PHE A 44 7.23 7.04 -10.24
N ALA A 45 6.65 6.85 -11.43
CA ALA A 45 6.53 7.94 -12.41
C ALA A 45 5.67 9.09 -11.86
N SER A 46 4.54 8.77 -11.22
CA SER A 46 3.68 9.77 -10.61
C SER A 46 4.36 10.49 -9.43
N LYS A 47 5.13 9.76 -8.62
CA LYS A 47 5.90 10.31 -7.52
C LYS A 47 6.97 11.27 -8.02
N ASP A 48 7.74 10.89 -9.04
CA ASP A 48 8.84 11.69 -9.55
C ASP A 48 8.34 12.98 -10.22
N LEU A 49 7.18 12.95 -10.87
CA LEU A 49 6.51 14.17 -11.35
C LEU A 49 6.25 15.16 -10.21
N LEU A 50 5.67 14.69 -9.09
CA LEU A 50 5.41 15.56 -7.93
C LEU A 50 6.70 16.08 -7.29
N TYR A 51 7.76 15.26 -7.22
CA TYR A 51 9.07 15.72 -6.73
C TYR A 51 9.64 16.79 -7.66
N CYS A 52 9.60 16.57 -8.98
CA CYS A 52 10.11 17.53 -9.94
C CYS A 52 9.35 18.87 -9.90
N GLU A 53 8.02 18.83 -9.82
CA GLU A 53 7.17 20.02 -9.67
C GLU A 53 7.54 20.79 -8.39
N ALA A 54 7.57 20.12 -7.24
CA ALA A 54 7.92 20.76 -5.97
C ALA A 54 9.34 21.32 -5.95
N CYS A 55 10.32 20.62 -6.53
CA CYS A 55 11.69 21.12 -6.63
C CYS A 55 11.77 22.42 -7.44
N GLN A 56 11.02 22.52 -8.54
CA GLN A 56 10.97 23.75 -9.35
C GLN A 56 10.26 24.89 -8.62
N GLU A 57 9.13 24.60 -7.95
CA GLU A 57 8.36 25.60 -7.21
C GLU A 57 9.11 26.16 -5.99
N CYS A 58 9.79 25.28 -5.25
CA CYS A 58 10.53 25.63 -4.04
C CYS A 58 11.99 26.07 -4.31
N GLY A 59 12.51 25.85 -5.52
CA GLY A 59 13.86 26.25 -5.91
C GLY A 59 14.98 25.35 -5.38
N PHE A 60 14.72 24.04 -5.25
CA PHE A 60 15.72 23.07 -4.80
C PHE A 60 16.58 22.55 -5.97
N ASP A 61 17.89 22.45 -5.74
CA ASP A 61 18.86 21.88 -6.68
C ASP A 61 19.67 20.78 -5.97
N THR A 62 19.01 19.65 -5.72
CA THR A 62 19.60 18.46 -5.11
C THR A 62 19.67 17.32 -6.14
N GLN A 63 20.45 16.28 -5.87
CA GLN A 63 20.52 15.12 -6.77
C GLN A 63 19.14 14.47 -6.92
N THR A 64 18.39 14.37 -5.82
CA THR A 64 17.01 13.85 -5.83
C THR A 64 16.10 14.64 -6.78
N CYS A 65 16.21 15.98 -6.78
CA CYS A 65 15.44 16.83 -7.70
C CYS A 65 15.87 16.64 -9.16
N GLN A 66 17.18 16.54 -9.41
CA GLN A 66 17.70 16.31 -10.76
C GLN A 66 17.23 14.97 -11.32
N ASP A 67 17.28 13.91 -10.50
CA ASP A 67 16.82 12.57 -10.86
C ASP A 67 15.32 12.56 -11.15
N ALA A 68 14.51 13.19 -10.29
CA ALA A 68 13.06 13.29 -10.46
C ALA A 68 12.68 14.03 -11.76
N CYS A 69 13.42 15.07 -12.13
CA CYS A 69 13.17 15.86 -13.33
C CYS A 69 13.79 15.28 -14.62
N ALA A 70 14.69 14.30 -14.53
CA ALA A 70 15.41 13.75 -15.68
C ALA A 70 14.57 12.82 -16.58
N ALA A 71 13.25 12.70 -16.33
CA ALA A 71 12.34 11.81 -17.05
C ALA A 71 12.88 10.37 -17.11
N LEU A 72 13.13 9.79 -15.94
CA LEU A 72 13.72 8.46 -15.81
C LEU A 72 12.78 7.35 -16.29
N ASP A 73 13.38 6.28 -16.81
CA ASP A 73 12.68 5.05 -17.16
C ASP A 73 12.30 4.27 -15.89
N THR A 74 11.05 4.42 -15.45
CA THR A 74 10.55 3.75 -14.24
C THR A 74 10.21 2.27 -14.46
N ARG A 75 10.36 1.72 -15.68
CA ARG A 75 10.05 0.31 -16.00
C ARG A 75 10.90 -0.70 -15.21
N GLY A 76 12.05 -0.27 -14.69
CA GLY A 76 12.92 -1.09 -13.85
C GLY A 76 12.69 -0.93 -12.34
N MET A 77 11.86 0.03 -11.92
CA MET A 77 11.61 0.27 -10.49
C MET A 77 10.64 -0.76 -9.95
N THR A 78 10.98 -1.36 -8.81
CA THR A 78 10.20 -2.41 -8.16
C THR A 78 10.21 -2.18 -6.66
N PHE A 79 9.15 -2.62 -5.98
CA PHE A 79 9.16 -2.69 -4.53
C PHE A 79 10.07 -3.85 -4.07
N PRO A 80 10.66 -3.76 -2.86
CA PRO A 80 11.44 -4.85 -2.29
C PRO A 80 10.67 -6.17 -2.27
N GLU A 81 11.39 -7.30 -2.40
CA GLU A 81 10.78 -8.62 -2.37
C GLU A 81 9.96 -8.84 -1.09
N GLY A 82 8.74 -9.33 -1.25
CA GLY A 82 7.80 -9.54 -0.15
C GLY A 82 7.18 -8.25 0.41
N CYS A 83 7.38 -7.11 -0.25
CA CYS A 83 6.61 -5.89 -0.02
C CYS A 83 5.60 -5.72 -1.16
N VAL A 84 4.32 -5.70 -0.81
CA VAL A 84 3.19 -5.59 -1.75
C VAL A 84 2.29 -4.41 -1.33
N PRO A 85 2.71 -3.15 -1.59
CA PRO A 85 1.88 -2.00 -1.30
C PRO A 85 0.59 -2.04 -2.11
N LEU A 86 -0.51 -1.50 -1.57
CA LEU A 86 -1.79 -1.46 -2.24
C LEU A 86 -1.98 -0.13 -2.98
N VAL A 87 -2.87 -0.12 -3.98
CA VAL A 87 -3.25 1.10 -4.72
C VAL A 87 -3.63 2.23 -3.75
N HIS A 88 -4.37 1.90 -2.69
CA HIS A 88 -4.77 2.88 -1.68
C HIS A 88 -3.58 3.52 -0.96
N ASP A 89 -2.55 2.74 -0.63
CA ASP A 89 -1.33 3.28 0.02
C ASP A 89 -0.62 4.27 -0.92
N GLY A 90 -0.54 3.91 -2.20
CA GLY A 90 -0.01 4.78 -3.25
C GLY A 90 -0.77 6.10 -3.38
N GLU A 91 -2.11 6.05 -3.38
CA GLU A 91 -2.96 7.24 -3.44
C GLU A 91 -2.76 8.17 -2.23
N VAL A 92 -2.65 7.60 -1.04
CA VAL A 92 -2.42 8.35 0.20
C VAL A 92 -1.05 9.01 0.16
N CYS A 93 0.00 8.30 -0.26
CA CYS A 93 1.33 8.87 -0.45
C CYS A 93 1.35 10.02 -1.47
N LEU A 94 0.81 9.81 -2.68
CA LEU A 94 0.80 10.85 -3.72
C LEU A 94 -0.02 12.08 -3.30
N ARG A 95 -1.09 11.88 -2.52
CA ARG A 95 -1.86 12.98 -1.94
C ARG A 95 -1.06 13.75 -0.90
N ALA A 96 -0.36 13.05 0.00
CA ALA A 96 0.49 13.67 1.00
C ALA A 96 1.58 14.53 0.34
N LEU A 97 2.27 13.99 -0.67
CA LEU A 97 3.29 14.71 -1.45
C LEU A 97 2.73 15.96 -2.12
N ARG A 98 1.55 15.88 -2.77
CA ARG A 98 0.92 17.03 -3.42
C ARG A 98 0.56 18.17 -2.46
N HIS A 99 0.37 17.86 -1.17
CA HIS A 99 -0.01 18.84 -0.15
C HIS A 99 1.12 19.19 0.81
N ALA A 100 2.32 18.62 0.64
CA ALA A 100 3.49 18.94 1.43
C ALA A 100 3.97 20.37 1.14
N SER A 101 4.51 21.02 2.17
CA SER A 101 5.10 22.36 2.04
C SER A 101 6.53 22.29 1.52
N CYS A 102 7.09 23.43 1.09
CA CYS A 102 8.52 23.49 0.74
C CYS A 102 9.42 23.09 1.92
N ASP A 103 9.03 23.40 3.16
CA ASP A 103 9.80 23.01 4.35
C ASP A 103 9.81 21.49 4.54
N ASP A 104 8.70 20.81 4.24
CA ASP A 104 8.64 19.35 4.25
C ASP A 104 9.52 18.75 3.14
N TYR A 105 9.39 19.30 1.91
CA TYR A 105 10.19 18.86 0.77
C TYR A 105 11.69 19.05 0.98
N ALA A 106 12.12 20.10 1.69
CA ALA A 106 13.52 20.29 2.04
C ALA A 106 14.10 19.07 2.79
N GLY A 107 13.29 18.42 3.64
CA GLY A 107 13.66 17.17 4.30
C GLY A 107 13.59 15.94 3.40
N TYR A 108 12.70 15.93 2.39
CA TYR A 108 12.54 14.79 1.49
C TYR A 108 13.61 14.72 0.41
N VAL A 109 14.14 15.86 -0.02
CA VAL A 109 15.10 15.96 -1.12
C VAL A 109 16.53 16.20 -0.65
N ASP A 110 16.79 16.17 0.66
CA ASP A 110 18.12 16.32 1.24
C ASP A 110 19.07 15.20 0.76
N ASP A 111 20.22 15.57 0.20
CA ASP A 111 21.17 14.61 -0.37
C ASP A 111 21.97 13.81 0.67
N ARG A 112 21.93 14.20 1.95
CA ARG A 112 22.74 13.59 3.02
C ARG A 112 21.91 12.68 3.91
N ALA A 113 20.71 13.10 4.26
CA ALA A 113 19.81 12.43 5.17
C ALA A 113 18.35 12.66 4.75
N PRO A 114 17.94 12.12 3.59
CA PRO A 114 16.57 12.26 3.13
C PRO A 114 15.61 11.59 4.11
N SER A 115 14.51 12.27 4.40
CA SER A 115 13.38 11.72 5.13
C SER A 115 12.32 11.19 4.16
N VAL A 116 11.54 10.20 4.61
CA VAL A 116 10.43 9.64 3.83
C VAL A 116 9.13 10.02 4.53
N PRO A 117 8.12 10.59 3.82
CA PRO A 117 6.80 10.83 4.39
C PRO A 117 6.24 9.54 4.97
N GLY A 118 5.56 9.61 6.12
CA GLY A 118 5.00 8.42 6.78
C GLY A 118 4.05 7.63 5.86
N GLU A 119 3.26 8.35 5.07
CA GLU A 119 2.33 7.83 4.07
C GLU A 119 3.02 7.10 2.92
N CYS A 120 4.30 7.41 2.66
CA CYS A 120 5.10 6.81 1.59
C CYS A 120 6.05 5.72 2.10
N ASN A 121 6.07 5.44 3.41
CA ASN A 121 6.92 4.44 4.02
C ASN A 121 6.28 3.04 3.93
N PHE A 122 6.13 2.52 2.70
CA PHE A 122 5.41 1.25 2.47
C PHE A 122 6.13 0.02 3.02
N CYS A 123 7.46 0.02 2.99
CA CYS A 123 8.28 -1.14 3.29
C CYS A 123 9.33 -0.82 4.38
N PRO A 124 8.92 -0.47 5.61
CA PRO A 124 9.86 -0.17 6.67
C PRO A 124 10.72 -1.42 6.96
N PRO A 125 12.00 -1.24 7.35
CA PRO A 125 12.84 -2.36 7.76
C PRO A 125 12.15 -3.12 8.89
N ARG A 126 12.16 -4.47 8.79
CA ARG A 126 11.62 -5.32 9.86
C ARG A 126 12.41 -5.01 11.13
N GLY A 127 11.70 -4.69 12.21
CA GLY A 127 12.29 -4.48 13.52
C GLY A 127 13.07 -5.72 14.01
N PRO A 128 13.98 -5.56 14.98
CA PRO A 128 14.79 -6.65 15.52
C PRO A 128 13.96 -7.77 16.16
#